data_AF-A0A089M3P4-F1
#
_entry.id   AF-A0A089M3P4-F1
#
_cell.length_a   1.000
_cell.length_b   1.000
_cell.length_c   1.000
_cell.angle_alpha   90.00
_cell.angle_beta   90.00
_cell.angle_gamma   90.00
#
_symmetry.space_group_name_H-M   'P 1'
#
loop_
_entity.id
_entity.type
_entity.pdbx_description
1 polymer ?
#
loop_
_entity_poly.entity_id
_entity_poly.type
_entity_poly.pdbx_seq_one_letter_code
_entity_poly.pdbx_strand_id
1 'polypeptide(L)'
;MKTTMKAAFSRTLPFLVVAAAYFLYTKINTMSNPQVEAIGLSPYAIFFVGAVLSWKFNRSREFYILLILAICIASMAYLPEISGTALRSGDIYSIICLAIPLNIALFSFFKERGIISLWGSLRMALILGQCLFLFWQVKSGEREWLHLLNKEVVPVDLHTVTPVPQLSVIAFVVTFVILIVRGIVYRSSSQEISFISVLLAIFYVLHQNNSPLLYSIIFAASGLVFIISIIQDSYSMAFSDELTGLPSRRALKQDMMKLGFNYAIAMLDIDFFKKFNDTYGHDTGDEVLRLVASNIKEVTGGGRAFRYGGEEFTILFPGKNINDVLPHLEELREKISKQAFTIRAKGRSKNKSSKRSSSARTSKQIYITVSIGVSQKNEKYKTTESVMKSADTALYRAKKKGRNCVSK
;
A
#
# COMPACT_ATOMS: atom_id res chain seq x y z
N MET A 1 13.17 -6.17 -14.84
CA MET A 1 13.27 -7.44 -14.08
C MET A 1 13.35 -7.24 -12.55
N LYS A 2 14.28 -6.43 -12.01
CA LYS A 2 14.38 -6.23 -10.53
C LYS A 2 13.16 -5.54 -9.89
N THR A 3 12.49 -4.62 -10.59
CA THR A 3 11.28 -3.92 -10.10
C THR A 3 10.03 -4.80 -10.13
N THR A 4 9.87 -5.63 -11.17
CA THR A 4 8.76 -6.61 -11.27
C THR A 4 8.89 -7.72 -10.23
N MET A 5 10.11 -8.20 -9.97
CA MET A 5 10.36 -9.20 -8.94
C MET A 5 10.12 -8.67 -7.52
N LYS A 6 10.53 -7.43 -7.21
CA LYS A 6 10.21 -6.78 -5.92
C LYS A 6 8.71 -6.56 -5.73
N ALA A 7 8.01 -6.15 -6.78
CA ALA A 7 6.56 -5.99 -6.73
C ALA A 7 5.85 -7.34 -6.54
N ALA A 8 6.27 -8.39 -7.25
CA ALA A 8 5.73 -9.74 -7.07
C ALA A 8 5.99 -10.25 -5.64
N PHE A 9 7.21 -10.09 -5.13
CA PHE A 9 7.57 -10.48 -3.77
C PHE A 9 6.75 -9.76 -2.69
N SER A 10 6.55 -8.44 -2.83
CA SER A 10 5.72 -7.68 -1.89
C SER A 10 4.26 -8.18 -1.87
N ARG A 11 3.73 -8.65 -3.01
CA ARG A 11 2.38 -9.23 -3.09
C ARG A 11 2.28 -10.65 -2.54
N THR A 12 3.35 -11.44 -2.63
CA THR A 12 3.35 -12.82 -2.12
C THR A 12 3.75 -12.93 -0.65
N LEU A 13 4.45 -11.93 -0.11
CA LEU A 13 4.99 -11.96 1.25
C LEU A 13 3.93 -12.20 2.33
N PRO A 14 2.73 -11.59 2.32
CA PRO A 14 1.69 -11.89 3.31
C PRO A 14 1.34 -13.39 3.41
N PHE A 15 1.22 -14.05 2.26
CA PHE A 15 0.92 -15.48 2.19
C PHE A 15 2.10 -16.34 2.66
N LEU A 16 3.34 -15.91 2.38
CA LEU A 16 4.55 -16.59 2.88
C LEU A 16 4.65 -16.50 4.41
N VAL A 17 4.27 -15.38 5.02
CA VAL A 17 4.24 -15.23 6.49
C VAL A 17 3.24 -16.23 7.11
N VAL A 18 2.05 -16.36 6.52
CA VAL A 18 1.05 -17.34 6.99
C VAL A 18 1.52 -18.77 6.77
N ALA A 19 2.14 -19.08 5.63
CA ALA A 19 2.71 -20.40 5.36
C ALA A 19 3.83 -20.76 6.34
N ALA A 20 4.71 -19.81 6.66
CA ALA A 20 5.75 -19.98 7.66
C ALA A 20 5.19 -20.21 9.07
N ALA A 21 4.08 -19.55 9.41
CA ALA A 21 3.37 -19.76 10.66
C ALA A 21 2.78 -21.19 10.75
N TYR A 22 2.21 -21.68 9.66
CA TYR A 22 1.76 -23.08 9.59
C TYR A 22 2.93 -24.07 9.76
N PHE A 23 4.06 -23.82 9.10
CA PHE A 23 5.26 -24.64 9.28
C PHE A 23 5.75 -24.65 10.73
N LEU A 24 5.71 -23.50 11.42
CA LEU A 24 6.05 -23.40 12.84
C LEU A 24 5.16 -24.30 13.70
N TYR A 25 3.86 -24.33 13.42
CA TYR A 25 2.91 -25.22 14.12
C TYR A 25 3.27 -26.70 13.97
N THR A 26 3.74 -27.15 12.80
CA THR A 26 4.17 -28.56 12.62
C THR A 26 5.37 -28.97 13.48
N LYS A 27 6.12 -28.00 14.00
CA LYS A 27 7.30 -28.22 14.86
C LYS A 27 7.00 -28.06 16.34
N ILE A 28 5.75 -27.79 16.71
CA ILE A 28 5.43 -27.42 18.09
C ILE A 28 5.73 -28.50 19.12
N ASN A 29 5.58 -29.77 18.74
CA ASN A 29 5.86 -30.93 19.60
C ASN A 29 7.35 -31.10 19.94
N THR A 30 8.23 -30.31 19.31
CA THR A 30 9.68 -30.31 19.59
C THR A 30 10.12 -29.15 20.50
N MET A 31 9.18 -28.29 20.91
CA MET A 31 9.47 -27.09 21.68
C MET A 31 9.34 -27.32 23.19
N SER A 32 10.12 -26.56 23.96
CA SER A 32 10.05 -26.54 25.42
C SER A 32 8.82 -25.77 25.94
N ASN A 33 8.38 -26.05 27.17
CA ASN A 33 7.22 -25.40 27.77
C ASN A 33 7.30 -23.85 27.78
N PRO A 34 8.45 -23.21 28.12
CA PRO A 34 8.55 -21.75 28.05
C PRO A 34 8.36 -21.19 26.63
N GLN A 35 8.77 -21.93 25.60
CA GLN A 35 8.58 -21.52 24.20
C GLN A 35 7.09 -21.57 23.81
N VAL A 36 6.37 -22.60 24.25
CA VAL A 36 4.93 -22.75 23.99
C VAL A 36 4.14 -21.62 24.65
N GLU A 37 4.46 -21.28 25.91
CA GLU A 37 3.83 -20.18 26.62
C GLU A 37 4.09 -18.84 25.94
N ALA A 38 5.34 -18.59 25.52
CA ALA A 38 5.70 -17.40 24.76
C ALA A 38 4.92 -17.29 23.43
N ILE A 39 4.68 -18.41 22.73
CA ILE A 39 3.86 -18.44 21.52
C ILE A 39 2.40 -18.07 21.83
N GLY A 40 1.84 -18.57 22.94
CA GLY A 40 0.48 -18.23 23.38
C GLY A 40 0.29 -16.72 23.63
N LEU A 41 1.31 -16.05 24.16
CA LEU A 41 1.27 -14.60 24.44
C LEU A 41 1.66 -13.73 23.23
N SER A 42 2.33 -14.31 22.23
CA SER A 42 2.83 -13.58 21.06
C SER A 42 1.80 -12.73 20.29
N PRO A 43 0.52 -13.15 20.12
CA PRO A 43 -0.47 -12.33 19.40
C PRO A 43 -0.68 -10.99 20.06
N TYR A 44 -0.80 -10.95 21.39
CA TYR A 44 -1.05 -9.72 22.13
C TYR A 44 0.12 -8.73 21.99
N ALA A 45 1.35 -9.22 22.09
CA ALA A 45 2.54 -8.40 21.88
C ALA A 45 2.62 -7.84 20.45
N ILE A 46 2.37 -8.67 19.44
CA ILE A 46 2.38 -8.27 18.04
C ILE A 46 1.25 -7.28 17.74
N PHE A 47 0.05 -7.52 18.26
CA PHE A 47 -1.09 -6.61 18.08
C PHE A 47 -0.84 -5.27 18.75
N PHE A 48 -0.22 -5.25 19.93
CA PHE A 48 0.18 -4.00 20.58
C PHE A 48 1.17 -3.20 19.72
N VAL A 49 2.25 -3.85 19.25
CA VAL A 49 3.23 -3.20 18.35
C VAL A 49 2.55 -2.72 17.06
N GLY A 50 1.72 -3.57 16.45
CA GLY A 50 0.97 -3.24 15.25
C GLY A 50 0.02 -2.06 15.46
N ALA A 51 -0.67 -1.98 16.60
CA ALA A 51 -1.56 -0.87 16.94
C ALA A 51 -0.78 0.44 17.12
N VAL A 52 0.37 0.42 17.81
CA VAL A 52 1.24 1.60 17.98
C VAL A 52 1.76 2.09 16.62
N LEU A 53 2.21 1.19 15.75
CA LEU A 53 2.66 1.54 14.41
C LEU A 53 1.51 2.08 13.56
N SER A 54 0.34 1.44 13.63
CA SER A 54 -0.85 1.87 12.91
C SER A 54 -1.27 3.29 13.29
N TRP A 55 -1.21 3.60 14.60
CA TRP A 55 -1.46 4.94 15.10
C TRP A 55 -0.44 5.95 14.59
N LYS A 56 0.86 5.64 14.70
CA LYS A 56 1.94 6.53 14.27
C LYS A 56 1.91 6.84 12.77
N PHE A 57 1.48 5.90 11.94
CA PHE A 57 1.42 6.05 10.48
C PHE A 57 0.02 6.41 9.95
N ASN A 58 -0.94 6.75 10.83
CA ASN A 58 -2.33 7.06 10.46
C ASN A 58 -3.01 5.95 9.62
N ARG A 59 -2.68 4.69 9.92
CA ARG A 59 -3.25 3.47 9.31
C ARG A 59 -4.41 2.97 10.15
N SER A 60 -5.54 3.65 10.01
CA SER A 60 -6.70 3.43 10.88
C SER A 60 -7.37 2.08 10.65
N ARG A 61 -7.39 1.58 9.41
CA ARG A 61 -8.07 0.33 9.09
C ARG A 61 -7.40 -0.86 9.77
N GLU A 62 -6.07 -0.96 9.66
CA GLU A 62 -5.26 -1.99 10.30
C GLU A 62 -5.35 -1.89 11.83
N PHE A 63 -5.34 -0.68 12.40
CA PHE A 63 -5.51 -0.49 13.83
C PHE A 63 -6.79 -1.14 14.36
N TYR A 64 -7.94 -0.86 13.74
CA TYR A 64 -9.21 -1.41 14.22
C TYR A 64 -9.32 -2.91 13.99
N ILE A 65 -8.79 -3.43 12.88
CA ILE A 65 -8.78 -4.88 12.65
C ILE A 65 -7.87 -5.58 13.67
N LEU A 66 -6.69 -5.04 13.97
CA LEU A 66 -5.81 -5.57 15.03
C LEU A 66 -6.49 -5.57 16.39
N LEU A 67 -7.20 -4.49 16.73
CA LEU A 67 -7.99 -4.40 17.97
C LEU A 67 -9.09 -5.47 18.01
N ILE A 68 -9.79 -5.69 16.91
CA ILE A 68 -10.86 -6.70 16.82
C ILE A 68 -10.28 -8.11 16.94
N LEU A 69 -9.16 -8.40 16.27
CA LEU A 69 -8.48 -9.68 16.43
C LEU A 69 -8.00 -9.90 17.87
N ALA A 70 -7.51 -8.86 18.55
CA ALA A 70 -7.14 -8.91 19.97
C ALA A 70 -8.34 -9.19 20.87
N ILE A 71 -9.49 -8.56 20.60
CA ILE A 71 -10.74 -8.81 21.32
C ILE A 71 -11.23 -10.24 21.06
N CYS A 72 -11.20 -10.71 19.82
CA CYS A 72 -11.63 -12.08 19.49
C CYS A 72 -10.79 -13.14 20.20
N ILE A 73 -9.45 -13.01 20.18
CA ILE A 73 -8.58 -13.99 20.86
C ILE A 73 -8.73 -13.92 22.39
N ALA A 74 -8.86 -12.73 22.97
CA ALA A 74 -9.15 -12.57 24.40
C ALA A 74 -10.53 -13.16 24.77
N SER A 75 -11.55 -12.96 23.94
CA SER A 75 -12.88 -13.53 24.16
C SER A 75 -12.86 -15.06 24.11
N MET A 76 -12.07 -15.69 23.23
CA MET A 76 -11.91 -17.16 23.24
C MET A 76 -11.21 -17.67 24.50
N ALA A 77 -10.23 -16.91 25.02
CA ALA A 77 -9.43 -17.32 26.16
C ALA A 77 -10.15 -17.14 27.51
N TYR A 78 -10.78 -15.98 27.73
CA TYR A 78 -11.25 -15.57 29.06
C TYR A 78 -12.78 -15.57 29.21
N LEU A 79 -13.53 -15.38 28.12
CA LEU A 79 -14.98 -15.27 28.20
C LEU A 79 -15.67 -16.58 28.64
N PRO A 80 -15.21 -17.79 28.27
CA PRO A 80 -15.79 -19.03 28.80
C PRO A 80 -15.71 -19.15 30.32
N GLU A 81 -14.60 -18.67 30.92
CA GLU A 81 -14.40 -18.70 32.37
C GLU A 81 -15.28 -17.65 33.07
N ILE A 82 -15.34 -16.43 32.53
CA ILE A 82 -16.12 -15.31 33.09
C ILE A 82 -17.63 -15.56 32.95
N SER A 83 -18.07 -16.17 31.86
CA SER A 83 -19.49 -16.36 31.58
C SER A 83 -20.10 -17.58 32.27
N GLY A 84 -19.28 -18.51 32.78
CA GLY A 84 -19.77 -19.71 33.46
C GLY A 84 -20.71 -20.53 32.56
N THR A 85 -22.01 -20.56 32.87
CA THR A 85 -23.05 -21.23 32.08
C THR A 85 -23.84 -20.27 31.16
N ALA A 86 -23.54 -18.97 31.21
CA ALA A 86 -24.30 -17.92 30.51
C ALA A 86 -24.05 -17.92 28.99
N LEU A 87 -22.84 -18.24 28.54
CA LEU A 87 -22.50 -18.46 27.12
C LEU A 87 -21.71 -19.75 26.99
N ARG A 88 -22.11 -20.61 26.05
CA ARG A 88 -21.33 -21.82 25.75
C ARG A 88 -20.11 -21.42 24.92
N SER A 89 -19.02 -22.20 25.02
CA SER A 89 -17.84 -22.02 24.17
C SER A 89 -18.18 -22.01 22.67
N GLY A 90 -19.16 -22.82 22.26
CA GLY A 90 -19.69 -22.84 20.90
C GLY A 90 -20.36 -21.52 20.48
N ASP A 91 -21.07 -20.84 21.38
CA ASP A 91 -21.73 -19.56 21.07
C ASP A 91 -20.69 -18.46 20.83
N ILE A 92 -19.66 -18.41 21.69
CA ILE A 92 -18.53 -17.47 21.59
C ILE A 92 -17.80 -17.69 20.25
N TYR A 93 -17.55 -18.96 19.90
CA TYR A 93 -16.94 -19.32 18.62
C TYR A 93 -17.78 -18.85 17.42
N SER A 94 -19.09 -19.06 17.43
CA SER A 94 -19.99 -18.62 16.35
C SER A 94 -20.04 -17.10 16.19
N ILE A 95 -20.06 -16.37 17.31
CA ILE A 95 -20.01 -14.90 17.30
C ILE A 95 -18.71 -14.42 16.64
N ILE A 96 -17.57 -15.01 17.01
CA ILE A 96 -16.25 -14.63 16.47
C ILE A 96 -16.16 -14.95 14.98
N CYS A 97 -16.65 -16.12 14.57
CA CYS A 97 -16.69 -16.53 13.16
C CYS A 97 -17.41 -15.51 12.28
N LEU A 98 -18.48 -14.87 12.78
CA LEU A 98 -19.21 -13.85 12.05
C LEU A 98 -18.58 -12.46 12.20
N ALA A 99 -18.13 -12.10 13.41
CA ALA A 99 -17.64 -10.77 13.71
C ALA A 99 -16.40 -10.39 12.90
N ILE A 100 -15.46 -11.32 12.70
CA ILE A 100 -14.21 -11.04 11.98
C ILE A 100 -14.45 -10.63 10.51
N PRO A 101 -15.09 -11.44 9.64
CA PRO A 101 -15.28 -11.08 8.24
C PRO A 101 -16.13 -9.80 8.08
N LEU A 102 -17.19 -9.64 8.88
CA LEU A 102 -18.03 -8.44 8.82
C LEU A 102 -17.26 -7.16 9.15
N ASN A 103 -16.43 -7.20 10.19
CA ASN A 103 -15.63 -6.03 10.53
C ASN A 103 -14.52 -5.79 9.51
N ILE A 104 -13.84 -6.83 8.99
CA ILE A 104 -12.87 -6.65 7.89
C ILE A 104 -13.53 -5.99 6.69
N ALA A 105 -14.72 -6.46 6.27
CA ALA A 105 -15.48 -5.85 5.18
C ALA A 105 -15.79 -4.39 5.48
N LEU A 106 -16.34 -4.09 6.66
CA LEU A 106 -16.70 -2.73 7.06
C LEU A 106 -15.50 -1.77 7.04
N PHE A 107 -14.40 -2.16 7.69
CA PHE A 107 -13.19 -1.33 7.77
C PHE A 107 -12.48 -1.21 6.42
N SER A 108 -12.65 -2.17 5.49
CA SER A 108 -12.11 -2.04 4.13
C SER A 108 -12.69 -0.85 3.35
N PHE A 109 -13.95 -0.48 3.60
CA PHE A 109 -14.61 0.66 2.92
C PHE A 109 -14.24 2.02 3.49
N PHE A 110 -13.68 2.06 4.70
CA PHE A 110 -13.36 3.31 5.36
C PHE A 110 -12.10 3.96 4.79
N LYS A 111 -12.17 5.27 4.55
CA LYS A 111 -10.99 6.06 4.19
C LYS A 111 -10.05 6.15 5.38
N GLU A 112 -8.74 6.17 5.10
CA GLU A 112 -7.72 6.43 6.10
C GLU A 112 -7.94 7.81 6.70
N ARG A 113 -8.14 7.85 8.01
CA ARG A 113 -8.33 9.06 8.81
C ARG A 113 -7.63 8.84 10.14
N GLY A 114 -7.20 9.91 10.80
CA GLY A 114 -6.57 9.79 12.12
C GLY A 114 -7.45 9.02 13.11
N ILE A 115 -6.82 8.21 13.96
CA ILE A 115 -7.51 7.44 15.01
C ILE A 115 -8.08 8.38 16.07
N ILE A 116 -7.35 9.44 16.41
CA ILE A 116 -7.79 10.52 17.31
C ILE A 116 -8.54 11.58 16.49
N SER A 117 -9.57 11.15 15.78
CA SER A 117 -10.49 12.05 15.06
C SER A 117 -11.92 11.70 15.42
N LEU A 118 -12.88 12.59 15.13
CA LEU A 118 -14.32 12.28 15.30
C LEU A 118 -14.70 10.96 14.60
N TRP A 119 -14.12 10.70 13.43
CA TRP A 119 -14.37 9.45 12.70
C TRP A 119 -13.72 8.24 13.37
N GLY A 120 -12.57 8.44 14.00
CA GLY A 120 -11.93 7.40 14.78
C GLY A 120 -12.68 7.10 16.09
N SER A 121 -13.20 8.12 16.78
CA SER A 121 -14.02 7.91 17.97
C SER A 121 -15.34 7.21 17.64
N LEU A 122 -15.99 7.55 16.52
CA LEU A 122 -17.17 6.83 16.03
C LEU A 122 -16.87 5.34 15.74
N ARG A 123 -15.72 5.03 15.14
CA ARG A 123 -15.29 3.64 14.88
C ARG A 123 -14.98 2.89 16.18
N MET A 124 -14.37 3.56 17.15
CA MET A 124 -14.15 2.98 18.47
C MET A 124 -15.48 2.72 19.18
N ALA A 125 -16.41 3.67 19.13
CA ALA A 125 -17.75 3.51 19.68
C ALA A 125 -18.51 2.34 19.04
N LEU A 126 -18.32 2.09 17.74
CA LEU A 126 -18.87 0.91 17.06
C LEU A 126 -18.34 -0.41 17.66
N ILE A 127 -17.02 -0.53 17.85
CA ILE A 127 -16.41 -1.74 18.45
C ILE A 127 -16.83 -1.88 19.90
N LEU A 128 -16.79 -0.80 20.68
CA LEU A 128 -17.26 -0.79 22.06
C LEU A 128 -18.74 -1.17 22.15
N GLY A 129 -19.57 -0.71 21.21
CA GLY A 129 -20.97 -1.09 21.10
C GLY A 129 -21.15 -2.60 20.87
N GLN A 130 -20.33 -3.21 20.01
CA GLN A 130 -20.33 -4.67 19.81
C GLN A 130 -19.96 -5.41 21.11
N CYS A 131 -18.92 -4.96 21.83
CA CYS A 131 -18.52 -5.56 23.11
C CYS A 131 -19.59 -5.39 24.20
N LEU A 132 -20.18 -4.19 24.31
CA LEU A 132 -21.24 -3.89 25.27
C LEU A 132 -22.51 -4.69 24.98
N PHE A 133 -22.84 -4.88 23.69
CA PHE A 133 -23.94 -5.74 23.28
C PHE A 133 -23.70 -7.19 23.73
N LEU A 134 -22.50 -7.74 23.49
CA LEU A 134 -22.16 -9.08 23.96
C LEU A 134 -22.23 -9.19 25.49
N PHE A 135 -21.69 -8.20 26.21
CA PHE A 135 -21.76 -8.16 27.67
C PHE A 135 -23.21 -8.10 28.18
N TRP A 136 -24.05 -7.27 27.57
CA TRP A 136 -25.47 -7.17 27.90
C TRP A 136 -26.18 -8.50 27.68
N GLN A 137 -25.89 -9.21 26.59
CA GLN A 137 -26.44 -10.54 26.29
C GLN A 137 -26.05 -11.59 27.34
N VAL A 138 -24.79 -11.58 27.81
CA VAL A 138 -24.35 -12.46 28.90
C VAL A 138 -25.19 -12.23 30.16
N LYS A 139 -25.53 -10.96 30.44
CA LYS A 139 -26.24 -10.55 31.66
C LYS A 139 -27.76 -10.72 31.56
N SER A 140 -28.36 -10.44 30.42
CA SER A 140 -29.81 -10.55 30.19
C SER A 140 -30.25 -12.00 30.04
N GLY A 141 -29.36 -12.88 29.57
CA GLY A 141 -29.69 -14.28 29.29
C GLY A 141 -30.56 -14.48 28.05
N GLU A 142 -30.81 -13.42 27.27
CA GLU A 142 -31.52 -13.51 26.00
C GLU A 142 -30.65 -14.22 24.95
N ARG A 143 -31.16 -15.29 24.34
CA ARG A 143 -30.37 -16.13 23.41
C ARG A 143 -31.02 -16.33 22.05
N GLU A 144 -32.16 -15.68 21.78
CA GLU A 144 -32.94 -15.90 20.55
C GLU A 144 -32.13 -15.62 19.27
N TRP A 145 -31.30 -14.57 19.29
CA TRP A 145 -30.45 -14.21 18.15
C TRP A 145 -29.30 -15.19 17.91
N LEU A 146 -28.84 -15.93 18.93
CA LEU A 146 -27.81 -16.97 18.75
C LEU A 146 -28.35 -18.13 17.90
N HIS A 147 -29.65 -18.43 18.02
CA HIS A 147 -30.29 -19.41 17.14
C HIS A 147 -30.29 -18.96 15.68
N LEU A 148 -30.40 -17.65 15.40
CA LEU A 148 -30.30 -17.11 14.04
C LEU A 148 -28.89 -17.26 13.46
N LEU A 149 -27.84 -17.11 14.28
CA LEU A 149 -26.45 -17.39 13.88
C LEU A 149 -26.22 -18.88 13.58
N ASN A 150 -26.84 -19.72 14.42
CA ASN A 150 -27.02 -21.16 14.34
C ASN A 150 -27.70 -21.70 13.08
N LYS A 151 -28.56 -20.89 12.45
CA LYS A 151 -29.56 -21.39 11.53
C LYS A 151 -28.97 -21.72 10.17
N GLU A 152 -29.33 -22.88 9.64
CA GLU A 152 -29.10 -23.22 8.24
C GLU A 152 -29.95 -22.30 7.34
N VAL A 153 -29.27 -21.45 6.59
CA VAL A 153 -29.82 -20.51 5.61
C VAL A 153 -29.99 -21.16 4.24
N VAL A 154 -29.10 -22.08 3.87
CA VAL A 154 -29.11 -22.80 2.58
C VAL A 154 -29.27 -24.29 2.88
N PRO A 155 -30.09 -25.04 2.11
CA PRO A 155 -30.33 -26.47 2.30
C PRO A 155 -29.13 -27.33 1.84
N VAL A 156 -27.96 -27.02 2.39
CA VAL A 156 -26.70 -27.72 2.17
C VAL A 156 -26.08 -27.92 3.55
N ASP A 157 -25.89 -29.18 3.93
CA ASP A 157 -25.28 -29.55 5.21
C ASP A 157 -23.76 -29.29 5.18
N LEU A 158 -23.39 -28.03 5.44
CA LEU A 158 -22.02 -27.59 5.56
C LEU A 158 -21.37 -28.00 6.89
N HIS A 159 -22.14 -28.45 7.88
CA HIS A 159 -21.62 -28.85 9.19
C HIS A 159 -20.73 -30.10 9.09
N THR A 160 -20.98 -30.95 8.09
CA THR A 160 -20.12 -32.10 7.77
C THR A 160 -18.75 -31.70 7.21
N VAL A 161 -18.66 -30.53 6.59
CA VAL A 161 -17.45 -30.04 5.92
C VAL A 161 -16.67 -29.10 6.82
N THR A 162 -17.34 -28.25 7.59
CA THR A 162 -16.68 -27.23 8.43
C THR A 162 -17.44 -26.99 9.74
N PRO A 163 -16.73 -26.81 10.86
CA PRO A 163 -17.37 -26.40 12.12
C PRO A 163 -17.82 -24.94 12.11
N VAL A 164 -17.42 -24.14 11.11
CA VAL A 164 -17.78 -22.72 10.98
C VAL A 164 -19.27 -22.60 10.61
N PRO A 165 -20.07 -21.77 11.32
CA PRO A 165 -21.49 -21.58 11.00
C PRO A 165 -21.72 -21.10 9.57
N GLN A 166 -22.78 -21.58 8.91
CA GLN A 166 -23.06 -21.30 7.50
C GLN A 166 -23.13 -19.79 7.20
N LEU A 167 -23.77 -19.00 8.07
CA LEU A 167 -23.84 -17.54 7.92
C LEU A 167 -22.44 -16.90 7.95
N SER A 168 -21.53 -17.42 8.77
CA SER A 168 -20.15 -16.95 8.85
C SER A 168 -19.38 -17.31 7.58
N VAL A 169 -19.54 -18.52 7.04
CA VAL A 169 -18.95 -18.93 5.75
C VAL A 169 -19.39 -17.98 4.63
N ILE A 170 -20.69 -17.66 4.56
CA ILE A 170 -21.22 -16.68 3.60
C ILE A 170 -20.55 -15.32 3.81
N ALA A 171 -20.43 -14.85 5.04
CA ALA A 171 -19.76 -13.58 5.34
C ALA A 171 -18.28 -13.57 4.91
N PHE A 172 -17.54 -14.66 5.12
CA PHE A 172 -16.16 -14.81 4.63
C PHE A 172 -16.08 -14.74 3.10
N VAL A 173 -16.95 -15.47 2.39
CA VAL A 173 -16.98 -15.48 0.92
C VAL A 173 -17.33 -14.10 0.37
N VAL A 174 -18.37 -13.45 0.91
CA VAL A 174 -18.77 -12.10 0.51
C VAL A 174 -17.64 -11.10 0.76
N THR A 175 -17.00 -11.16 1.92
CA THR A 175 -15.86 -10.29 2.26
C THR A 175 -14.69 -10.52 1.31
N PHE A 176 -14.38 -11.77 0.99
CA PHE A 176 -13.32 -12.12 0.04
C PHE A 176 -13.57 -11.54 -1.35
N VAL A 177 -14.80 -11.67 -1.86
CA VAL A 177 -15.20 -11.09 -3.16
C VAL A 177 -15.12 -9.56 -3.13
N ILE A 178 -15.58 -8.91 -2.05
CA ILE A 178 -15.47 -7.46 -1.87
C ILE A 178 -14.00 -7.01 -1.97
N LEU A 179 -13.09 -7.67 -1.25
CA LEU A 179 -11.68 -7.32 -1.23
C LEU A 179 -11.02 -7.53 -2.61
N ILE A 180 -11.35 -8.62 -3.33
CA ILE A 180 -10.85 -8.86 -4.69
C ILE A 180 -11.31 -7.76 -5.65
N VAL A 181 -12.63 -7.48 -5.67
CA VAL A 181 -13.20 -6.47 -6.57
C VAL A 181 -12.56 -5.11 -6.28
N ARG A 182 -12.40 -4.76 -5.01
CA ARG A 182 -11.73 -3.51 -4.60
C ARG A 182 -10.26 -3.47 -5.03
N GLY A 183 -9.53 -4.56 -4.83
CA GLY A 183 -8.12 -4.68 -5.24
C GLY A 183 -7.95 -4.46 -6.76
N ILE A 184 -8.89 -4.97 -7.56
CA ILE A 184 -8.91 -4.78 -9.02
C ILE A 184 -9.29 -3.34 -9.39
N VAL A 185 -10.40 -2.83 -8.85
CA VAL A 185 -10.98 -1.52 -9.22
C VAL A 185 -10.06 -0.37 -8.82
N TYR A 186 -9.59 -0.37 -7.59
CA TYR A 186 -8.79 0.74 -7.08
C TYR A 186 -7.30 0.60 -7.39
N ARG A 187 -6.88 -0.48 -8.09
CA ARG A 187 -5.46 -0.83 -8.33
C ARG A 187 -4.59 -0.61 -7.08
N SER A 188 -5.16 -0.87 -5.91
CA SER A 188 -4.71 -0.28 -4.64
C SER A 188 -3.94 -1.27 -3.79
N SER A 189 -2.82 -0.72 -3.32
CA SER A 189 -1.94 -0.98 -2.15
C SER A 189 -1.67 -2.41 -1.67
N SER A 190 -0.57 -2.54 -0.92
CA SER A 190 -0.24 -3.77 -0.20
C SER A 190 -1.31 -4.17 0.84
N GLN A 191 -2.25 -3.26 1.16
CA GLN A 191 -3.22 -3.41 2.24
C GLN A 191 -4.36 -4.36 1.87
N GLU A 192 -4.95 -4.25 0.67
CA GLU A 192 -6.05 -5.15 0.27
C GLU A 192 -5.55 -6.60 0.18
N ILE A 193 -4.32 -6.81 -0.29
CA ILE A 193 -3.66 -8.13 -0.29
C ILE A 193 -3.47 -8.65 1.14
N SER A 194 -3.10 -7.76 2.07
CA SER A 194 -2.92 -8.11 3.48
C SER A 194 -4.24 -8.49 4.13
N PHE A 195 -5.34 -7.77 3.85
CA PHE A 195 -6.68 -8.16 4.30
C PHE A 195 -7.12 -9.50 3.74
N ILE A 196 -6.87 -9.78 2.45
CA ILE A 196 -7.17 -11.08 1.84
C ILE A 196 -6.38 -12.19 2.53
N SER A 197 -5.07 -11.99 2.72
CA SER A 197 -4.20 -12.96 3.38
C SER A 197 -4.65 -13.26 4.81
N VAL A 198 -4.99 -12.23 5.59
CA VAL A 198 -5.50 -12.37 6.96
C VAL A 198 -6.86 -13.06 6.97
N LEU A 199 -7.78 -12.67 6.09
CA LEU A 199 -9.11 -13.28 5.99
C LEU A 199 -9.02 -14.80 5.73
N LEU A 200 -8.17 -15.21 4.79
CA LEU A 200 -7.94 -16.63 4.48
C LEU A 200 -7.26 -17.37 5.62
N ALA A 201 -6.26 -16.76 6.26
CA ALA A 201 -5.56 -17.36 7.40
C ALA A 201 -6.51 -17.59 8.59
N ILE A 202 -7.35 -16.60 8.90
CA ILE A 202 -8.33 -16.67 9.98
C ILE A 202 -9.41 -17.71 9.66
N PHE A 203 -9.94 -17.74 8.43
CA PHE A 203 -10.89 -18.78 8.02
C PHE A 203 -10.30 -20.18 8.20
N TYR A 204 -9.04 -20.37 7.79
CA TYR A 204 -8.35 -21.65 7.94
C TYR A 204 -8.26 -22.09 9.40
N VAL A 205 -7.83 -21.22 10.32
CA VAL A 205 -7.70 -21.62 11.73
C VAL A 205 -9.03 -21.87 12.41
N LEU A 206 -10.07 -21.10 12.06
CA LEU A 206 -11.43 -21.34 12.54
C LEU A 206 -11.96 -22.68 12.03
N HIS A 207 -11.77 -22.98 10.74
CA HIS A 207 -12.17 -24.27 10.16
C HIS A 207 -11.49 -25.47 10.82
N GLN A 208 -10.21 -25.37 11.17
CA GLN A 208 -9.51 -26.47 11.84
C GLN A 208 -10.06 -26.73 13.24
N ASN A 209 -10.41 -25.69 14.01
CA ASN A 209 -10.95 -25.79 15.36
C ASN A 209 -10.23 -26.80 16.29
N ASN A 210 -8.92 -26.99 16.09
CA ASN A 210 -8.19 -28.12 16.66
C ASN A 210 -7.36 -27.76 17.91
N SER A 211 -6.71 -26.59 17.95
CA SER A 211 -5.83 -26.23 19.08
C SER A 211 -5.74 -24.73 19.37
N PRO A 212 -5.77 -24.32 20.67
CA PRO A 212 -5.56 -22.92 21.10
C PRO A 212 -4.23 -22.32 20.61
N LEU A 213 -3.23 -23.18 20.45
CA LEU A 213 -1.90 -22.78 20.03
C LEU A 213 -1.83 -22.44 18.53
N LEU A 214 -2.59 -23.17 17.69
CA LEU A 214 -2.74 -22.80 16.28
C LEU A 214 -3.44 -21.45 16.14
N TYR A 215 -4.47 -21.17 16.95
CA TYR A 215 -5.09 -19.82 17.01
C TYR A 215 -4.04 -18.76 17.32
N SER A 216 -3.22 -18.98 18.35
CA SER A 216 -2.16 -18.04 18.73
C SER A 216 -1.18 -17.80 17.57
N ILE A 217 -0.66 -18.85 16.94
CA ILE A 217 0.30 -18.73 15.83
C ILE A 217 -0.29 -17.97 14.63
N ILE A 218 -1.51 -18.29 14.22
CA ILE A 218 -2.13 -17.67 13.05
C ILE A 218 -2.57 -16.22 13.32
N PHE A 219 -3.04 -15.91 14.53
CA PHE A 219 -3.35 -14.53 14.93
C PHE A 219 -2.08 -13.68 15.01
N ALA A 220 -0.99 -14.21 15.59
CA ALA A 220 0.33 -13.57 15.58
C ALA A 220 0.82 -13.30 14.13
N ALA A 221 0.71 -14.29 13.24
CA ALA A 221 1.07 -14.14 11.84
C ALA A 221 0.23 -13.07 11.13
N SER A 222 -1.08 -13.01 11.41
CA SER A 222 -1.98 -11.98 10.88
C SER A 222 -1.57 -10.58 11.34
N GLY A 223 -1.14 -10.44 12.59
CA GLY A 223 -0.58 -9.19 13.11
C GLY A 223 0.72 -8.79 12.40
N LEU A 224 1.62 -9.74 12.15
CA LEU A 224 2.86 -9.51 11.40
C LEU A 224 2.59 -9.10 9.95
N VAL A 225 1.60 -9.71 9.29
CA VAL A 225 1.16 -9.31 7.95
C VAL A 225 0.78 -7.84 7.92
N PHE A 226 -0.01 -7.35 8.90
CA PHE A 226 -0.35 -5.94 8.98
C PHE A 226 0.85 -5.04 9.26
N ILE A 227 1.74 -5.42 10.19
CA ILE A 227 2.97 -4.65 10.46
C ILE A 227 3.81 -4.50 9.19
N ILE A 228 4.01 -5.59 8.45
CA ILE A 228 4.75 -5.59 7.19
C ILE A 228 4.08 -4.68 6.16
N SER A 229 2.75 -4.76 6.02
CA SER A 229 2.00 -3.90 5.10
C SER A 229 2.15 -2.42 5.44
N ILE A 230 2.02 -2.06 6.73
CA ILE A 230 2.19 -0.68 7.22
C ILE A 230 3.59 -0.16 6.88
N ILE A 231 4.63 -0.97 7.10
CA ILE A 231 6.01 -0.60 6.80
C ILE A 231 6.23 -0.45 5.28
N GLN A 232 5.73 -1.38 4.47
CA GLN A 232 5.87 -1.34 3.02
C GLN A 232 5.19 -0.11 2.40
N ASP A 233 3.97 0.17 2.83
CA ASP A 233 3.21 1.33 2.36
C ASP A 233 3.87 2.65 2.82
N SER A 234 4.29 2.72 4.08
CA SER A 234 5.05 3.87 4.61
C SER A 234 6.32 4.13 3.81
N TYR A 235 7.06 3.07 3.49
CA TYR A 235 8.24 3.15 2.63
C TYR A 235 7.87 3.65 1.24
N SER A 236 6.85 3.08 0.60
CA SER A 236 6.43 3.49 -0.74
C SER A 236 6.06 4.97 -0.81
N MET A 237 5.28 5.47 0.15
CA MET A 237 4.90 6.89 0.21
C MET A 237 6.10 7.82 0.42
N ALA A 238 7.12 7.37 1.17
CA ALA A 238 8.31 8.18 1.43
C ALA A 238 9.31 8.19 0.26
N PHE A 239 9.39 7.10 -0.50
CA PHE A 239 10.46 6.85 -1.47
C PHE A 239 9.99 6.85 -2.93
N SER A 240 8.69 6.97 -3.20
CA SER A 240 8.12 7.09 -4.55
C SER A 240 7.33 8.39 -4.66
N ASP A 241 7.39 9.03 -5.82
CA ASP A 241 6.54 10.15 -6.17
C ASP A 241 5.18 9.66 -6.68
N GLU A 242 4.08 10.09 -6.06
CA GLU A 242 2.73 9.60 -6.36
C GLU A 242 2.26 9.98 -7.78
N LEU A 243 2.69 11.15 -8.28
CA LEU A 243 2.24 11.65 -9.58
C LEU A 243 2.90 10.90 -10.74
N THR A 244 4.22 10.73 -10.68
CA THR A 244 5.04 10.21 -11.78
C THR A 244 5.39 8.72 -11.63
N GLY A 245 5.28 8.18 -10.42
CA GLY A 245 5.74 6.84 -10.08
C GLY A 245 7.26 6.67 -10.09
N LEU A 246 8.03 7.75 -10.28
CA LEU A 246 9.48 7.73 -10.15
C LEU A 246 9.89 7.72 -8.67
N PRO A 247 11.06 7.15 -8.32
CA PRO A 247 11.61 7.31 -6.98
C PRO A 247 11.78 8.79 -6.60
N SER A 248 11.48 9.14 -5.35
CA SER A 248 11.49 10.51 -4.86
C SER A 248 12.91 11.04 -4.63
N ARG A 249 13.03 12.35 -4.33
CA ARG A 249 14.27 12.97 -3.86
C ARG A 249 14.89 12.25 -2.65
N ARG A 250 14.06 11.65 -1.78
CA ARG A 250 14.55 10.86 -0.64
C ARG A 250 15.23 9.57 -1.09
N ALA A 251 14.67 8.90 -2.10
CA ALA A 251 15.30 7.73 -2.71
C ALA A 251 16.61 8.08 -3.41
N LEU A 252 16.65 9.21 -4.11
CA LEU A 252 17.87 9.72 -4.74
C LEU A 252 19.00 9.88 -3.72
N LYS A 253 18.74 10.57 -2.60
CA LYS A 253 19.73 10.74 -1.53
C LYS A 253 20.24 9.40 -0.99
N GLN A 254 19.36 8.44 -0.77
CA GLN A 254 19.75 7.11 -0.28
C GLN A 254 20.62 6.35 -1.29
N ASP A 255 20.32 6.46 -2.58
CA ASP A 255 21.12 5.81 -3.62
C ASP A 255 22.45 6.52 -3.84
N MET A 256 22.51 7.84 -3.66
CA MET A 256 23.76 8.60 -3.69
C MET A 256 24.76 8.14 -2.61
N MET A 257 24.28 7.74 -1.42
CA MET A 257 25.14 7.18 -0.36
C MET A 257 25.80 5.85 -0.74
N LYS A 258 25.25 5.13 -1.73
CA LYS A 258 25.75 3.82 -2.17
C LYS A 258 26.66 3.91 -3.38
N LEU A 259 26.95 5.12 -3.86
CA LEU A 259 27.78 5.32 -5.04
C LEU A 259 29.24 5.04 -4.73
N GLY A 260 29.91 4.37 -5.68
CA GLY A 260 31.34 4.13 -5.62
C GLY A 260 32.17 5.35 -6.07
N PHE A 261 33.38 5.09 -6.56
CA PHE A 261 34.29 6.13 -7.01
C PHE A 261 33.92 6.77 -8.35
N ASN A 262 33.25 6.01 -9.23
CA ASN A 262 32.86 6.47 -10.55
C ASN A 262 31.34 6.59 -10.66
N TYR A 263 30.85 7.78 -11.03
CA TYR A 263 29.44 8.04 -11.34
C TYR A 263 29.25 9.38 -12.04
N ALA A 264 28.14 9.48 -12.79
CA ALA A 264 27.61 10.72 -13.35
C ALA A 264 26.20 11.00 -12.84
N ILE A 265 25.87 12.29 -12.69
CA ILE A 265 24.54 12.78 -12.28
C ILE A 265 24.07 13.76 -13.36
N ALA A 266 22.85 13.55 -13.85
CA ALA A 266 22.17 14.48 -14.73
C ALA A 266 20.97 15.12 -14.01
N MET A 267 20.87 16.44 -14.08
CA MET A 267 19.72 17.24 -13.67
C MET A 267 18.92 17.62 -14.91
N LEU A 268 17.60 17.45 -14.86
CA LEU A 268 16.69 17.74 -15.96
C LEU A 268 15.58 18.65 -15.47
N ASP A 269 15.10 19.51 -16.36
CA ASP A 269 13.97 20.41 -16.09
C ASP A 269 13.16 20.63 -17.37
N ILE A 270 11.83 20.68 -17.23
CA ILE A 270 10.91 20.88 -18.34
C ILE A 270 10.88 22.36 -18.73
N ASP A 271 11.21 22.61 -20.00
CA ASP A 271 11.29 23.97 -20.50
C ASP A 271 9.93 24.66 -20.51
N PHE A 272 9.87 25.87 -19.94
CA PHE A 272 8.67 26.71 -19.88
C PHE A 272 7.47 26.08 -19.18
N PHE A 273 7.67 25.13 -18.25
CA PHE A 273 6.58 24.42 -17.59
C PHE A 273 5.60 25.34 -16.84
N LYS A 274 6.11 26.39 -16.16
CA LYS A 274 5.23 27.41 -15.55
C LYS A 274 4.29 28.05 -16.58
N LYS A 275 4.82 28.51 -17.71
CA LYS A 275 4.03 29.12 -18.80
C LYS A 275 3.03 28.11 -19.40
N PHE A 276 3.42 26.84 -19.48
CA PHE A 276 2.54 25.76 -19.91
C PHE A 276 1.35 25.61 -18.94
N ASN A 277 1.61 25.56 -17.63
CA ASN A 277 0.56 25.49 -16.61
C ASN A 277 -0.35 26.72 -16.62
N ASP A 278 0.21 27.92 -16.78
CA ASP A 278 -0.55 29.17 -16.89
C ASP A 278 -1.49 29.15 -18.11
N THR A 279 -1.12 28.42 -19.18
CA THR A 279 -1.90 28.33 -20.42
C THR A 279 -2.92 27.18 -20.40
N TYR A 280 -2.58 26.04 -19.82
CA TYR A 280 -3.33 24.78 -19.96
C TYR A 280 -3.87 24.20 -18.63
N GLY A 281 -3.56 24.83 -17.51
CA GLY A 281 -3.95 24.39 -16.17
C GLY A 281 -3.07 23.26 -15.61
N HIS A 282 -3.06 23.16 -14.28
CA HIS A 282 -2.24 22.21 -13.54
C HIS A 282 -2.57 20.75 -13.85
N ASP A 283 -3.84 20.40 -14.05
CA ASP A 283 -4.24 19.03 -14.44
C ASP A 283 -3.53 18.56 -15.72
N THR A 284 -3.40 19.46 -16.71
CA THR A 284 -2.70 19.17 -17.97
C THR A 284 -1.18 19.14 -17.74
N GLY A 285 -0.66 20.00 -16.86
CA GLY A 285 0.73 19.95 -16.41
C GLY A 285 1.11 18.62 -15.76
N ASP A 286 0.23 18.06 -14.95
CA ASP A 286 0.40 16.74 -14.33
C ASP A 286 0.48 15.62 -15.37
N GLU A 287 -0.29 15.71 -16.45
CA GLU A 287 -0.19 14.78 -17.58
C GLU A 287 1.17 14.91 -18.30
N VAL A 288 1.68 16.14 -18.46
CA VAL A 288 3.03 16.39 -19.00
C VAL A 288 4.13 15.81 -18.09
N LEU A 289 4.01 15.98 -16.77
CA LEU A 289 4.96 15.40 -15.82
C LEU A 289 4.99 13.88 -15.91
N ARG A 290 3.83 13.22 -16.03
CA ARG A 290 3.74 11.77 -16.24
C ARG A 290 4.38 11.33 -17.57
N LEU A 291 4.13 12.09 -18.64
CA LEU A 291 4.71 11.83 -19.96
C LEU A 291 6.24 11.89 -19.91
N VAL A 292 6.79 12.99 -19.39
CA VAL A 292 8.23 13.19 -19.27
C VAL A 292 8.84 12.12 -18.36
N ALA A 293 8.23 11.84 -17.21
CA ALA A 293 8.69 10.79 -16.31
C ALA A 293 8.74 9.40 -16.96
N SER A 294 7.75 9.06 -17.79
CA SER A 294 7.73 7.77 -18.51
C SER A 294 8.89 7.65 -19.50
N ASN A 295 9.25 8.73 -20.19
CA ASN A 295 10.42 8.78 -21.06
C ASN A 295 11.74 8.68 -20.28
N ILE A 296 11.90 9.47 -19.21
CA ILE A 296 13.12 9.46 -18.38
C ILE A 296 13.32 8.09 -17.73
N LYS A 297 12.24 7.39 -17.36
CA LYS A 297 12.30 6.02 -16.82
C LYS A 297 12.91 5.01 -17.79
N GLU A 298 12.80 5.26 -19.09
CA GLU A 298 13.33 4.42 -20.16
C GLU A 298 14.73 4.85 -20.61
N VAL A 299 15.40 5.76 -19.89
CA VAL A 299 16.76 6.17 -20.22
C VAL A 299 17.70 4.96 -20.30
N THR A 300 18.48 4.91 -21.36
CA THR A 300 19.48 3.87 -21.64
C THR A 300 20.78 4.17 -20.88
N GLY A 301 21.83 3.34 -21.06
CA GLY A 301 23.15 3.59 -20.43
C GLY A 301 23.25 3.24 -18.94
N GLY A 302 22.25 2.57 -18.36
CA GLY A 302 22.23 2.19 -16.95
C GLY A 302 21.82 3.32 -16.00
N GLY A 303 21.20 4.38 -16.53
CA GLY A 303 20.67 5.48 -15.74
C GLY A 303 19.47 5.07 -14.89
N ARG A 304 19.41 5.60 -13.66
CA ARG A 304 18.25 5.47 -12.77
C ARG A 304 17.61 6.83 -12.58
N ALA A 305 16.34 6.95 -12.98
CA ALA A 305 15.56 8.17 -12.90
C ALA A 305 14.95 8.41 -11.52
N PHE A 306 14.84 9.68 -11.12
CA PHE A 306 14.25 10.17 -9.88
C PHE A 306 13.50 11.48 -10.17
N ARG A 307 12.43 11.75 -9.41
CA ARG A 307 11.84 13.09 -9.36
C ARG A 307 12.46 13.89 -8.22
N TYR A 308 13.09 15.01 -8.55
CA TYR A 308 13.76 15.84 -7.56
C TYR A 308 12.79 16.79 -6.85
N GLY A 309 11.87 17.40 -7.59
CA GLY A 309 10.80 18.25 -7.07
C GLY A 309 10.18 19.12 -8.17
N GLY A 310 8.88 19.44 -8.07
CA GLY A 310 8.21 20.26 -9.10
C GLY A 310 8.34 19.65 -10.50
N GLU A 311 8.95 20.40 -11.41
CA GLU A 311 9.27 20.02 -12.80
C GLU A 311 10.69 19.45 -13.01
N GLU A 312 11.44 19.26 -11.92
CA GLU A 312 12.83 18.82 -11.93
C GLU A 312 12.97 17.32 -11.73
N PHE A 313 13.84 16.71 -12.53
CA PHE A 313 14.18 15.29 -12.48
C PHE A 313 15.70 15.10 -12.36
N THR A 314 16.10 13.94 -11.88
CA THR A 314 17.52 13.56 -11.79
C THR A 314 17.70 12.16 -12.35
N ILE A 315 18.80 11.94 -13.08
CA ILE A 315 19.23 10.61 -13.49
C ILE A 315 20.59 10.34 -12.88
N LEU A 316 20.71 9.20 -12.21
CA LEU A 316 21.96 8.73 -11.62
C LEU A 316 22.54 7.60 -12.47
N PHE A 317 23.81 7.71 -12.85
CA PHE A 317 24.53 6.69 -13.60
C PHE A 317 25.70 6.13 -12.78
N PRO A 318 25.49 5.05 -12.00
CA PRO A 318 26.56 4.42 -11.22
C PRO A 318 27.60 3.77 -12.15
N GLY A 319 28.88 4.00 -11.87
CA GLY A 319 29.99 3.38 -12.61
C GLY A 319 30.19 3.92 -14.03
N LYS A 320 29.67 5.12 -14.35
CA LYS A 320 29.75 5.73 -15.68
C LYS A 320 30.40 7.11 -15.64
N ASN A 321 31.17 7.41 -16.67
CA ASN A 321 31.71 8.74 -16.93
C ASN A 321 30.73 9.58 -17.76
N ILE A 322 30.98 10.88 -17.81
CA ILE A 322 30.18 11.84 -18.56
C ILE A 322 30.11 11.50 -20.06
N ASN A 323 31.23 11.05 -20.64
CA ASN A 323 31.29 10.70 -22.07
C ASN A 323 30.44 9.46 -22.39
N ASP A 324 30.29 8.53 -21.44
CA ASP A 324 29.47 7.33 -21.63
C ASP A 324 27.97 7.66 -21.61
N VAL A 325 27.57 8.68 -20.85
CA VAL A 325 26.15 8.99 -20.60
C VAL A 325 25.60 10.07 -21.53
N LEU A 326 26.47 10.91 -22.12
CA LEU A 326 26.05 11.99 -23.02
C LEU A 326 25.19 11.52 -24.19
N PRO A 327 25.53 10.44 -24.94
CA PRO A 327 24.70 9.97 -26.04
C PRO A 327 23.29 9.57 -25.59
N HIS A 328 23.17 8.93 -24.43
CA HIS A 328 21.89 8.48 -23.86
C HIS A 328 21.02 9.66 -23.39
N LEU A 329 21.65 10.72 -22.86
CA LEU A 329 20.94 11.94 -22.48
C LEU A 329 20.46 12.72 -23.71
N GLU A 330 21.25 12.74 -24.78
CA GLU A 330 20.86 13.39 -26.03
C GLU A 330 19.71 12.63 -26.72
N GLU A 331 19.79 11.30 -26.78
CA GLU A 331 18.71 10.45 -27.26
C GLU A 331 17.41 10.69 -26.47
N LEU A 332 17.49 10.74 -25.13
CA LEU A 332 16.35 11.03 -24.27
C LEU A 332 15.75 12.43 -24.55
N ARG A 333 16.60 13.45 -24.68
CA ARG A 333 16.17 14.82 -25.01
C ARG A 333 15.44 14.85 -26.35
N GLU A 334 16.01 14.22 -27.38
CA GLU A 334 15.40 14.15 -28.69
C GLU A 334 14.05 13.44 -28.65
N LYS A 335 13.98 12.28 -27.99
CA LYS A 335 12.75 11.49 -27.84
C LYS A 335 11.64 12.33 -27.22
N ILE A 336 11.92 13.05 -26.13
CA ILE A 336 10.94 13.92 -25.48
C ILE A 336 10.52 15.05 -26.43
N SER A 337 11.48 15.71 -27.10
CA SER A 337 11.19 16.85 -27.99
C SER A 337 10.36 16.48 -29.23
N LYS A 338 10.49 15.25 -29.73
CA LYS A 338 9.77 14.73 -30.90
C LYS A 338 8.41 14.14 -30.55
N GLN A 339 8.15 13.88 -29.26
CA GLN A 339 6.88 13.29 -28.83
C GLN A 339 5.78 14.34 -28.76
N ALA A 340 4.77 14.22 -29.62
CA ALA A 340 3.60 15.06 -29.58
C ALA A 340 2.74 14.76 -28.33
N PHE A 341 2.45 15.79 -27.55
CA PHE A 341 1.49 15.75 -26.46
C PHE A 341 0.14 16.29 -26.93
N THR A 342 -0.88 15.43 -26.89
CA THR A 342 -2.21 15.77 -27.38
C THR A 342 -3.10 16.25 -26.24
N ILE A 343 -3.46 17.53 -26.24
CA ILE A 343 -4.43 18.06 -25.28
C ILE A 343 -5.83 17.64 -25.70
N ARG A 344 -6.46 16.78 -24.88
CA ARG A 344 -7.88 16.50 -25.01
C ARG A 344 -8.64 17.67 -24.42
N ALA A 345 -9.47 18.34 -25.23
CA ALA A 345 -10.38 19.36 -24.72
C ALA A 345 -11.36 18.72 -23.72
N LYS A 346 -11.05 18.79 -22.42
CA LYS A 346 -12.03 18.52 -21.37
C LYS A 346 -13.12 19.58 -21.50
N GLY A 347 -14.31 19.13 -21.91
CA GLY A 347 -15.48 20.00 -22.05
C GLY A 347 -15.69 20.82 -20.78
N ARG A 348 -15.74 22.14 -20.94
CA ARG A 348 -16.22 23.06 -19.90
C ARG A 348 -17.55 22.54 -19.37
N SER A 349 -17.61 22.37 -18.04
CA SER A 349 -18.79 22.33 -17.17
C SER A 349 -20.05 21.61 -17.66
N LYS A 350 -20.46 20.59 -16.89
CA LYS A 350 -21.74 19.85 -16.99
C LYS A 350 -23.00 20.70 -16.69
N ASN A 351 -22.95 22.03 -16.84
CA ASN A 351 -24.11 22.91 -16.66
C ASN A 351 -24.27 23.86 -17.84
N LYS A 352 -24.91 23.38 -18.92
CA LYS A 352 -25.96 24.08 -19.66
C LYS A 352 -26.47 23.21 -20.79
N SER A 353 -27.69 22.71 -20.62
CA SER A 353 -28.56 22.25 -21.67
C SER A 353 -28.74 23.34 -22.73
N SER A 354 -28.29 23.11 -23.96
CA SER A 354 -29.16 23.08 -25.15
C SER A 354 -28.36 23.30 -26.44
N LYS A 355 -28.60 22.40 -27.40
CA LYS A 355 -28.54 22.54 -28.86
C LYS A 355 -27.19 22.86 -29.56
N ARG A 356 -26.82 21.89 -30.40
CA ARG A 356 -26.17 22.01 -31.74
C ARG A 356 -24.78 22.65 -31.81
N SER A 357 -23.76 21.81 -31.92
CA SER A 357 -22.78 21.84 -33.02
C SER A 357 -21.81 20.66 -32.86
N SER A 358 -21.90 19.68 -33.77
CA SER A 358 -20.92 18.61 -33.96
C SER A 358 -19.73 19.15 -34.77
N SER A 359 -19.05 20.18 -34.24
CA SER A 359 -17.73 20.55 -34.76
C SER A 359 -16.69 19.59 -34.21
N ALA A 360 -15.90 18.99 -35.11
CA ALA A 360 -14.82 18.08 -34.78
C ALA A 360 -13.96 18.69 -33.67
N ARG A 361 -13.84 18.01 -32.53
CA ARG A 361 -12.96 18.41 -31.43
C ARG A 361 -11.52 18.29 -31.92
N THR A 362 -10.97 19.37 -32.48
CA THR A 362 -9.58 19.42 -32.95
C THR A 362 -8.67 19.27 -31.74
N SER A 363 -8.01 18.12 -31.61
CA SER A 363 -7.02 17.88 -30.58
C SER A 363 -5.75 18.65 -30.91
N LYS A 364 -5.34 19.61 -30.07
CA LYS A 364 -4.11 20.39 -30.29
C LYS A 364 -2.92 19.54 -29.87
N GLN A 365 -1.98 19.33 -30.80
CA GLN A 365 -0.68 18.73 -30.50
C GLN A 365 0.30 19.81 -30.07
N ILE A 366 1.06 19.54 -29.01
CA ILE A 366 2.09 20.41 -28.46
C ILE A 366 3.35 19.59 -28.25
N TYR A 367 4.50 20.19 -28.52
CA TYR A 367 5.80 19.57 -28.26
C TYR A 367 6.39 20.16 -26.99
N ILE A 368 6.93 19.29 -26.14
CA ILE A 368 7.53 19.64 -24.86
C ILE A 368 9.02 19.37 -24.97
N THR A 369 9.84 20.30 -24.49
CA THR A 369 11.29 20.14 -24.49
C THR A 369 11.82 20.10 -23.06
N VAL A 370 13.01 19.53 -22.91
CA VAL A 370 13.73 19.47 -21.63
C VAL A 370 15.14 19.98 -21.82
N SER A 371 15.64 20.69 -20.81
CA SER A 371 17.05 21.03 -20.70
C SER A 371 17.72 20.05 -19.74
N ILE A 372 18.97 19.66 -20.04
CA ILE A 372 19.71 18.68 -19.25
C ILE A 372 21.09 19.22 -18.89
N GLY A 373 21.45 19.16 -17.62
CA GLY A 373 22.80 19.41 -17.12
C GLY A 373 23.41 18.15 -16.55
N VAL A 374 24.60 17.76 -16.98
CA VAL A 374 25.27 16.54 -16.49
C VAL A 374 26.64 16.88 -15.90
N SER A 375 26.99 16.23 -14.81
CA SER A 375 28.33 16.29 -14.23
C SER A 375 28.76 14.92 -13.72
N GLN A 376 30.07 14.72 -13.57
CA GLN A 376 30.66 13.49 -13.05
C GLN A 376 31.51 13.79 -11.83
N LYS A 377 31.71 12.76 -11.00
CA LYS A 377 32.75 12.81 -9.97
C LYS A 377 34.13 12.93 -10.60
N ASN A 378 34.92 13.87 -10.12
CA ASN A 378 36.30 14.09 -10.54
C ASN A 378 37.09 14.76 -9.39
N GLU A 379 38.33 15.17 -9.66
CA GLU A 379 39.18 15.83 -8.64
C GLU A 379 38.58 17.13 -8.09
N LYS A 380 37.82 17.86 -8.94
CA LYS A 380 37.15 19.11 -8.58
C LYS A 380 35.85 18.87 -7.80
N TYR A 381 35.09 17.83 -8.15
CA TYR A 381 33.80 17.49 -7.57
C TYR A 381 33.87 16.11 -6.91
N LYS A 382 34.32 16.08 -5.65
CA LYS A 382 34.61 14.84 -4.91
C LYS A 382 33.39 14.20 -4.25
N THR A 383 32.40 15.00 -3.85
CA THR A 383 31.19 14.55 -3.15
C THR A 383 29.98 14.52 -4.09
N THR A 384 28.99 13.69 -3.76
CA THR A 384 27.76 13.57 -4.55
C THR A 384 26.98 14.89 -4.58
N GLU A 385 27.01 15.68 -3.51
CA GLU A 385 26.44 17.03 -3.45
C GLU A 385 27.16 18.01 -4.38
N SER A 386 28.50 17.95 -4.43
CA SER A 386 29.30 18.83 -5.31
C SER A 386 29.06 18.50 -6.79
N VAL A 387 28.93 17.22 -7.13
CA VAL A 387 28.61 16.77 -8.50
C VAL A 387 27.18 17.19 -8.87
N MET A 388 26.21 17.02 -7.97
CA MET A 388 24.83 17.47 -8.19
C MET A 388 24.76 18.99 -8.42
N LYS A 389 25.46 19.78 -7.60
CA LYS A 389 25.54 21.24 -7.79
C LYS A 389 26.19 21.64 -9.11
N SER A 390 27.21 20.89 -9.54
CA SER A 390 27.82 21.08 -10.85
C SER A 390 26.86 20.73 -12.00
N ALA A 391 26.07 19.66 -11.87
CA ALA A 391 25.06 19.28 -12.85
C ALA A 391 23.95 20.32 -12.94
N ASP A 392 23.50 20.87 -11.81
CA ASP A 392 22.55 21.99 -11.76
C ASP A 392 23.10 23.26 -12.44
N THR A 393 24.37 23.57 -12.22
CA THR A 393 25.04 24.68 -12.91
C THR A 393 25.12 24.43 -14.42
N ALA A 394 25.31 23.18 -14.85
CA ALA A 394 25.25 22.81 -16.26
C ALA A 394 23.84 22.95 -16.83
N LEU A 395 22.81 22.57 -16.07
CA LEU A 395 21.41 22.72 -16.46
C LEU A 395 21.04 24.19 -16.67
N TYR A 396 21.50 25.06 -15.76
CA TYR A 396 21.35 26.50 -15.91
C TYR A 396 22.02 27.04 -17.19
N ARG A 397 23.22 26.53 -17.54
CA ARG A 397 23.88 26.85 -18.80
C ARG A 397 23.07 26.38 -20.02
N ALA A 398 22.50 25.19 -19.98
CA ALA A 398 21.61 24.69 -21.05
C ALA A 398 20.40 25.62 -21.24
N LYS A 399 19.75 26.03 -20.14
CA LYS A 399 18.62 26.98 -20.19
C LYS A 399 19.01 28.33 -20.80
N LYS A 400 20.21 28.83 -20.51
CA LYS A 400 20.74 30.08 -21.09
C LYS A 400 21.12 29.96 -22.57
N LYS A 401 21.52 28.77 -23.04
CA LYS A 401 21.90 28.51 -24.44
C LYS A 401 20.71 28.34 -25.39
N GLY A 402 19.50 28.69 -24.95
CA GLY A 402 18.29 28.53 -25.75
C GLY A 402 17.44 27.30 -25.39
N ARG A 403 17.77 26.60 -24.29
CA ARG A 403 17.05 25.40 -23.81
C ARG A 403 17.15 24.22 -24.78
N ASN A 404 16.37 23.15 -24.54
CA ASN A 404 16.34 21.96 -25.38
C ASN A 404 17.74 21.45 -25.78
N CYS A 405 18.66 21.38 -24.84
CA CYS A 405 20.01 20.89 -25.05
C CYS A 405 20.60 20.23 -23.81
N VAL A 406 21.66 19.44 -24.01
CA VAL A 406 22.47 18.84 -22.95
C VAL A 406 23.73 19.67 -22.73
N SER A 407 24.05 20.00 -21.47
CA SER A 407 25.27 20.72 -21.10
C SER A 407 26.05 19.98 -20.02
N LYS A 408 27.39 20.07 -20.07
CA LYS A 408 28.33 19.51 -19.10
C LYS A 408 29.05 20.60 -18.32
#